data_AF-A0A2T2R6B0-F1
#
_entry.id   AF-A0A2T2R6B0-F1
#
_cell.length_a   1.000
_cell.length_b   1.000
_cell.length_c   1.000
_cell.angle_alpha   90.00
_cell.angle_beta   90.00
_cell.angle_gamma   90.00
#
_symmetry.space_group_name_H-M   'P 1'
#
loop_
_entity.id
_entity.type
_entity.pdbx_description
1 polymer ?
#
loop_
_entity_poly.entity_id
_entity_poly.type
_entity_poly.pdbx_seq_one_letter_code
_entity_poly.pdbx_strand_id
1 'polypeptide(L)'
;MTNVDRARATAGRGRDREVARYRRVLMERDRAAELTGLLARTWPPRSVRELDGWRLRTGRGLPAHAASAWPRSAGERMGLRARLEGTQRHYAAAGLTPGVLVGPAARPSGTEAALRRHGWSPRHAAEIRTGELAALRALAPADDVTVALTEQLDDRWLAAWAALTGRGPAERDGAAVSLDRCEAMA
;
A
#
# COMPACT_ATOMS: atom_id res chain seq x y z
N MET A 1 22.26 -29.05 39.09
CA MET A 1 21.96 -27.98 38.12
C MET A 1 22.20 -26.64 38.79
N THR A 2 23.18 -25.88 38.33
CA THR A 2 23.74 -24.73 39.05
C THR A 2 22.97 -23.44 38.72
N ASN A 3 22.99 -22.43 39.61
CA ASN A 3 22.29 -21.15 39.38
C ASN A 3 22.73 -20.44 38.08
N VAL A 4 23.98 -20.67 37.65
CA VAL A 4 24.56 -20.15 36.40
C VAL A 4 23.92 -20.78 35.15
N ASP A 5 23.55 -22.06 35.20
CA ASP A 5 22.91 -22.78 34.08
C ASP A 5 21.48 -22.27 33.85
N ARG A 6 20.79 -21.93 34.94
CA ARG A 6 19.43 -21.35 34.90
C ARG A 6 19.44 -19.94 34.31
N ALA A 7 20.42 -19.11 34.67
CA ALA A 7 20.57 -17.76 34.13
C ALA A 7 20.88 -17.77 32.63
N ARG A 8 21.80 -18.65 32.17
CA ARG A 8 22.10 -18.85 30.74
C ARG A 8 20.90 -19.36 29.94
N ALA A 9 20.15 -20.32 30.46
CA ALA A 9 18.95 -20.84 29.79
C ALA A 9 17.81 -19.80 29.70
N THR A 10 17.74 -18.87 30.66
CA THR A 10 16.73 -17.79 30.67
C THR A 10 17.13 -16.66 29.72
N ALA A 11 18.42 -16.30 29.67
CA ALA A 11 18.96 -15.37 28.69
C ALA A 11 18.86 -15.89 27.23
N GLY A 12 19.07 -17.20 27.01
CA GLY A 12 18.86 -17.86 25.72
C GLY A 12 17.41 -17.78 25.25
N ARG A 13 16.45 -18.11 26.13
CA ARG A 13 15.01 -17.98 25.84
C ARG A 13 14.56 -16.54 25.57
N GLY A 14 15.19 -15.54 26.20
CA GLY A 14 14.93 -14.13 25.92
C GLY A 14 15.37 -13.73 24.50
N ARG A 15 16.57 -14.14 24.11
CA ARG A 15 17.13 -13.89 22.78
C ARG A 15 16.33 -14.60 21.67
N ASP A 16 15.92 -15.84 21.89
CA ASP A 16 15.14 -16.60 20.89
C ASP A 16 13.75 -15.98 20.64
N ARG A 17 13.09 -15.50 21.70
CA ARG A 17 11.82 -14.76 21.60
C ARG A 17 11.99 -13.44 20.86
N GLU A 18 13.08 -12.72 21.11
CA GLU A 18 13.39 -11.47 20.43
C GLU A 18 13.66 -11.69 18.93
N VAL A 19 14.43 -12.71 18.59
CA VAL A 19 14.69 -13.11 17.19
C VAL A 19 13.42 -13.55 16.49
N ALA A 20 12.55 -14.34 17.15
CA ALA A 20 11.26 -14.75 16.60
C ALA A 20 10.33 -13.55 16.36
N ARG A 21 10.28 -12.61 17.31
CA ARG A 21 9.54 -11.35 17.16
C ARG A 21 10.08 -10.53 15.99
N TYR A 22 11.39 -10.39 15.89
CA TYR A 22 12.04 -9.64 14.81
C TYR A 22 11.77 -10.26 13.44
N ARG A 23 11.88 -11.60 13.32
CA ARG A 23 11.53 -12.33 12.10
C ARG A 23 10.08 -12.13 11.71
N ARG A 24 9.15 -12.22 12.67
CA ARG A 24 7.72 -11.98 12.40
C ARG A 24 7.46 -10.58 11.84
N VAL A 25 8.03 -9.55 12.48
CA VAL A 25 7.89 -8.16 12.02
C VAL A 25 8.49 -7.94 10.63
N LEU A 26 9.64 -8.57 10.34
CA LEU A 26 10.23 -8.53 9.00
C LEU A 26 9.36 -9.22 7.95
N MET A 27 8.81 -10.40 8.26
CA MET A 27 7.94 -11.14 7.35
C MET A 27 6.63 -10.39 7.08
N GLU A 28 6.02 -9.81 8.12
CA GLU A 28 4.81 -8.99 7.99
C GLU A 28 5.08 -7.74 7.15
N ARG A 29 6.25 -7.11 7.32
CA ARG A 29 6.70 -6.00 6.47
C ARG A 29 6.85 -6.44 5.02
N ASP A 30 7.60 -7.50 4.78
CA ASP A 30 7.93 -7.96 3.43
C ASP A 30 6.65 -8.36 2.69
N ARG A 31 5.73 -9.03 3.38
CA ARG A 31 4.40 -9.35 2.86
C ARG A 31 3.54 -8.10 2.61
N ALA A 32 3.57 -7.11 3.49
CA ALA A 32 2.88 -5.83 3.25
C ALA A 32 3.47 -5.08 2.04
N ALA A 33 4.80 -5.13 1.86
CA ALA A 33 5.48 -4.51 0.73
C ALA A 33 5.14 -5.21 -0.59
N GLU A 34 5.12 -6.55 -0.56
CA GLU A 34 4.70 -7.40 -1.67
C GLU A 34 3.25 -7.12 -2.08
N LEU A 35 2.32 -7.17 -1.13
CA LEU A 35 0.89 -6.91 -1.36
C LEU A 35 0.65 -5.47 -1.83
N THR A 36 1.38 -4.48 -1.29
CA THR A 36 1.31 -3.10 -1.80
C THR A 36 1.85 -2.99 -3.23
N GLY A 37 2.88 -3.77 -3.56
CA GLY A 37 3.43 -3.87 -4.91
C GLY A 37 2.46 -4.52 -5.90
N LEU A 38 1.76 -5.58 -5.49
CA LEU A 38 0.68 -6.21 -6.25
C LEU A 38 -0.47 -5.22 -6.49
N LEU A 39 -0.92 -4.54 -5.44
CA LEU A 39 -1.97 -3.52 -5.53
C LEU A 39 -1.60 -2.41 -6.54
N ALA A 40 -0.35 -1.95 -6.53
CA ALA A 40 0.14 -0.94 -7.48
C ALA A 40 0.21 -1.44 -8.93
N ARG A 41 0.22 -2.76 -9.18
CA ARG A 41 0.12 -3.34 -10.53
C ARG A 41 -1.33 -3.52 -10.97
N THR A 42 -2.22 -3.85 -10.03
CA THR A 42 -3.66 -3.97 -10.31
C THR A 42 -4.26 -2.63 -10.71
N TRP A 43 -3.77 -1.53 -10.14
CA TRP A 43 -4.17 -0.18 -10.53
C TRP A 43 -2.95 0.73 -10.73
N PRO A 44 -2.33 0.68 -11.92
CA PRO A 44 -1.11 1.40 -12.20
C PRO A 44 -1.36 2.91 -12.16
N PRO A 45 -0.41 3.67 -11.61
CA PRO A 45 -0.46 5.13 -11.71
C PRO A 45 -0.23 5.56 -13.16
N ARG A 46 -0.78 6.71 -13.54
CA ARG A 46 -0.57 7.31 -14.86
C ARG A 46 0.90 7.64 -15.12
N SER A 47 1.63 8.05 -14.09
CA SER A 47 3.08 8.19 -14.15
C SER A 47 3.75 7.93 -12.80
N VAL A 48 5.03 7.55 -12.85
CA VAL A 48 5.87 7.31 -11.68
C VAL A 48 7.16 8.12 -11.81
N ARG A 49 7.57 8.76 -10.71
CA ARG A 49 8.89 9.40 -10.57
C ARG A 49 9.58 8.88 -9.32
N GLU A 50 10.85 8.50 -9.45
CA GLU A 50 11.67 8.16 -8.28
C GLU A 50 12.21 9.43 -7.61
N LEU A 51 12.15 9.46 -6.27
CA LEU A 51 12.67 10.51 -5.39
C LEU A 51 13.41 9.84 -4.22
N ASP A 52 14.68 9.53 -4.43
CA ASP A 52 15.58 8.96 -3.41
C ASP A 52 14.96 7.79 -2.62
N GLY A 53 14.56 6.74 -3.35
CA GLY A 53 13.93 5.55 -2.75
C GLY A 53 12.42 5.66 -2.54
N TRP A 54 11.81 6.81 -2.84
CA TRP A 54 10.36 7.01 -2.82
C TRP A 54 9.81 7.05 -4.24
N ARG A 55 8.72 6.31 -4.50
CA ARG A 55 7.99 6.37 -5.76
C ARG A 55 6.87 7.40 -5.67
N LEU A 56 7.02 8.54 -6.33
CA LEU A 56 5.96 9.51 -6.49
C LEU A 56 5.06 9.04 -7.63
N ARG A 57 3.78 8.83 -7.35
CA ARG A 57 2.83 8.24 -8.28
C ARG A 57 1.73 9.25 -8.55
N THR A 58 1.53 9.58 -9.82
CA THR A 58 0.41 10.44 -10.21
C THR A 58 -0.63 9.62 -10.94
N GLY A 59 -1.86 9.67 -10.45
CA GLY A 59 -3.05 9.17 -11.12
C GLY A 59 -4.09 10.29 -11.14
N ARG A 60 -4.91 10.34 -12.18
CA ARG A 60 -6.09 11.22 -12.20
C ARG A 60 -7.29 10.36 -11.80
N GLY A 61 -7.55 10.30 -10.49
CA GLY A 61 -8.62 9.49 -9.94
C GLY A 61 -8.11 8.44 -8.97
N LEU A 62 -9.09 7.80 -8.34
CA LEU A 62 -8.91 6.75 -7.35
C LEU A 62 -8.31 5.50 -7.97
N PRO A 63 -7.71 4.62 -7.15
CA PRO A 63 -7.61 4.67 -5.69
C PRO A 63 -6.48 5.58 -5.18
N ALA A 64 -6.63 6.09 -3.96
CA ALA A 64 -5.67 7.01 -3.33
C ALA A 64 -4.23 6.51 -3.32
N HIS A 65 -4.01 5.18 -3.32
CA HIS A 65 -2.69 4.61 -3.44
C HIS A 65 -2.04 4.99 -4.78
N ALA A 66 -2.76 4.96 -5.90
CA ALA A 66 -2.22 5.29 -7.23
C ALA A 66 -1.85 6.78 -7.38
N ALA A 67 -2.30 7.65 -6.46
CA ALA A 67 -1.99 9.08 -6.42
C ALA A 67 -1.26 9.48 -5.12
N SER A 68 -0.41 8.61 -4.58
CA SER A 68 0.37 8.85 -3.36
C SER A 68 1.82 8.41 -3.47
N ALA A 69 2.71 9.15 -2.80
CA ALA A 69 4.11 8.79 -2.69
C ALA A 69 4.24 7.48 -1.92
N TRP A 70 5.02 6.54 -2.45
CA TRP A 70 5.26 5.25 -1.83
C TRP A 70 6.71 5.19 -1.31
N PRO A 71 6.91 5.34 0.01
CA PRO A 71 8.22 5.36 0.64
C PRO A 71 8.79 3.94 0.75
N ARG A 72 9.49 3.45 -0.29
CA ARG A 72 9.99 2.06 -0.36
C ARG A 72 11.34 1.86 0.32
N SER A 73 12.18 2.89 0.30
CA SER A 73 13.51 2.88 0.89
C SER A 73 13.78 4.16 1.68
N ALA A 74 14.73 4.07 2.61
CA ALA A 74 15.23 5.23 3.35
C ALA A 74 15.98 6.22 2.43
N GLY A 75 16.34 5.82 1.21
CA GLY A 75 17.19 6.63 0.35
C GLY A 75 18.60 6.75 0.90
N GLU A 76 19.51 7.30 0.10
CA GLU A 76 20.92 7.47 0.50
C GLU A 76 21.36 8.92 0.42
N ARG A 77 20.62 9.77 -0.31
CA ARG A 77 21.07 11.12 -0.69
C ARG A 77 20.27 12.24 -0.03
N MET A 78 19.00 11.99 0.31
CA MET A 78 18.07 13.02 0.78
C MET A 78 17.58 12.73 2.20
N GLY A 79 17.73 13.72 3.07
CA GLY A 79 17.03 13.75 4.35
C GLY A 79 15.51 13.70 4.17
N LEU A 80 14.79 13.27 5.21
CA LEU A 80 13.33 13.13 5.15
C LEU A 80 12.63 14.44 4.78
N ARG A 81 13.03 15.57 5.38
CA ARG A 81 12.46 16.89 5.08
C ARG A 81 12.56 17.23 3.59
N ALA A 82 13.72 17.04 2.98
CA ALA A 82 13.93 17.31 1.55
C ALA A 82 13.05 16.43 0.65
N ARG A 83 12.81 15.17 1.05
CA ARG A 83 11.87 14.27 0.36
C ARG A 83 10.42 14.72 0.48
N LEU A 84 10.01 15.20 1.66
CA LEU A 84 8.65 15.74 1.85
C LEU A 84 8.43 16.99 1.01
N GLU A 85 9.40 17.92 0.99
CA GLU A 85 9.33 19.12 0.15
C GLU A 85 9.32 18.78 -1.35
N GLY A 86 10.14 17.81 -1.77
CA GLY A 86 10.13 17.30 -3.16
C GLY A 86 8.80 16.64 -3.54
N THR A 87 8.20 15.91 -2.60
CA THR A 87 6.87 15.30 -2.75
C THR A 87 5.80 16.37 -2.92
N GLN A 88 5.80 17.40 -2.08
CA GLN A 88 4.86 18.52 -2.16
C GLN A 88 4.97 19.24 -3.51
N ARG A 89 6.19 19.59 -3.94
CA ARG A 89 6.43 20.23 -5.25
C ARG A 89 5.93 19.39 -6.41
N HIS A 90 6.17 18.09 -6.38
CA HIS A 90 5.74 17.19 -7.45
C HIS A 90 4.21 17.15 -7.60
N TYR A 91 3.49 16.96 -6.50
CA TYR A 91 2.02 16.91 -6.56
C TYR A 91 1.40 18.28 -6.84
N ALA A 92 1.97 19.37 -6.30
CA ALA A 92 1.53 20.72 -6.62
C ALA A 92 1.66 21.03 -8.12
N ALA A 93 2.77 20.66 -8.75
CA ALA A 93 2.98 20.83 -10.19
C ALA A 93 1.98 20.01 -11.04
N ALA A 94 1.43 18.93 -10.50
CA ALA A 94 0.40 18.12 -11.14
C ALA A 94 -1.04 18.57 -10.81
N GLY A 95 -1.22 19.62 -10.00
CA GLY A 95 -2.53 20.06 -9.52
C GLY A 95 -3.19 19.07 -8.54
N LEU A 96 -2.39 18.26 -7.84
CA LEU A 96 -2.85 17.22 -6.93
C LEU A 96 -2.53 17.57 -5.47
N THR A 97 -3.36 17.09 -4.54
CA THR A 97 -3.04 17.14 -3.11
C THR A 97 -1.91 16.16 -2.81
N PRO A 98 -0.80 16.58 -2.18
CA PRO A 98 0.27 15.68 -1.79
C PRO A 98 -0.23 14.58 -0.84
N GLY A 99 0.14 13.33 -1.12
CA GLY A 99 -0.19 12.17 -0.30
C GLY A 99 1.01 11.25 -0.12
N VAL A 100 1.11 10.59 1.04
CA VAL A 100 2.11 9.56 1.32
C VAL A 100 1.42 8.30 1.82
N LEU A 101 1.69 7.17 1.18
CA LEU A 101 1.20 5.86 1.61
C LEU A 101 2.06 5.34 2.75
N VAL A 102 1.50 5.31 3.96
CA VAL A 102 2.19 4.89 5.17
C VAL A 102 1.60 3.58 5.67
N GLY A 103 2.47 2.65 6.07
CA GLY A 103 2.11 1.34 6.60
C GLY A 103 3.37 0.57 7.01
N PRO A 104 3.26 -0.72 7.36
CA PRO A 104 4.40 -1.53 7.84
C PRO A 104 5.60 -1.56 6.88
N ALA A 105 5.32 -1.48 5.58
CA ALA A 105 6.32 -1.45 4.51
C ALA A 105 7.01 -0.10 4.31
N ALA A 106 6.51 1.00 4.89
CA ALA A 106 7.04 2.33 4.65
C ALA A 106 8.47 2.49 5.20
N ARG A 107 9.33 3.20 4.45
CA ARG A 107 10.73 3.45 4.83
C ARG A 107 11.15 4.90 4.65
N PRO A 108 11.91 5.48 5.62
CA PRO A 108 12.45 4.84 6.83
C PRO A 108 11.39 4.53 7.91
N SER A 109 11.77 3.76 8.94
CA SER A 109 10.90 3.60 10.12
C SER A 109 10.62 4.96 10.77
N GLY A 110 9.46 5.12 11.39
CA GLY A 110 9.04 6.40 11.97
C GLY A 110 8.57 7.46 10.95
N THR A 111 8.43 7.10 9.68
CA THR A 111 7.89 8.00 8.63
C THR A 111 6.55 8.60 9.02
N GLU A 112 5.62 7.84 9.62
CA GLU A 112 4.33 8.37 10.07
C GLU A 112 4.47 9.46 11.12
N ALA A 113 5.25 9.20 12.18
CA ALA A 113 5.46 10.16 13.26
C ALA A 113 6.17 11.42 12.76
N ALA A 114 7.07 11.29 11.78
CA ALA A 114 7.72 12.42 11.17
C ALA A 114 6.77 13.23 10.26
N LEU A 115 5.91 12.58 9.48
CA LEU A 115 4.85 13.23 8.71
C LEU A 115 3.96 14.09 9.61
N ARG A 116 3.48 13.53 10.74
CA ARG A 116 2.68 14.26 11.73
C ARG A 116 3.41 15.49 12.29
N ARG A 117 4.70 15.35 12.63
CA ARG A 117 5.55 16.47 13.08
C ARG A 117 5.71 17.57 12.03
N HIS A 118 5.56 17.25 10.75
CA HIS A 118 5.60 18.19 9.64
C HIS A 118 4.20 18.64 9.17
N GLY A 119 3.17 18.48 10.00
CA GLY A 119 1.82 19.01 9.74
C GLY A 119 0.96 18.14 8.82
N TRP A 120 1.38 16.92 8.50
CA TRP A 120 0.56 16.00 7.72
C TRP A 120 -0.45 15.28 8.62
N SER A 121 -1.69 15.15 8.14
CA SER A 121 -2.76 14.43 8.82
C SER A 121 -3.16 13.16 8.05
N PRO A 122 -3.58 12.08 8.73
CA PRO A 122 -4.21 10.94 8.09
C PRO A 122 -5.46 11.39 7.32
N ARG A 123 -5.57 10.98 6.05
CA ARG A 123 -6.73 11.28 5.19
C ARG A 123 -7.55 10.04 4.86
N HIS A 124 -6.88 8.92 4.62
CA HIS A 124 -7.49 7.64 4.28
C HIS A 124 -6.80 6.51 5.06
N ALA A 125 -7.59 5.54 5.50
CA ALA A 125 -7.10 4.28 6.05
C ALA A 125 -7.44 3.16 5.07
N ALA A 126 -6.52 2.21 4.91
CA ALA A 126 -6.73 0.99 4.16
C ALA A 126 -6.17 -0.18 4.97
N GLU A 127 -6.87 -1.31 4.91
CA GLU A 127 -6.44 -2.53 5.57
C GLU A 127 -5.92 -3.53 4.53
N ILE A 128 -4.85 -4.24 4.89
CA ILE A 128 -4.39 -5.41 4.16
C ILE A 128 -4.90 -6.62 4.94
N ARG A 129 -5.85 -7.35 4.36
CA ARG A 129 -6.41 -8.58 4.93
C ARG A 129 -5.97 -9.77 4.09
N THR A 130 -5.44 -10.79 4.75
CA THR A 130 -5.08 -12.06 4.13
C THR A 130 -5.92 -13.17 4.74
N GLY A 131 -6.40 -14.08 3.91
CA GLY A 131 -7.17 -15.25 4.35
C GLY A 131 -6.90 -16.44 3.44
N GLU A 132 -7.12 -17.64 3.98
CA GLU A 132 -6.99 -18.88 3.22
C GLU A 132 -8.23 -19.10 2.36
N LEU A 133 -8.02 -19.31 1.04
CA LEU A 133 -9.12 -19.49 0.10
C LEU A 133 -9.97 -20.73 0.44
N ALA A 134 -9.33 -21.82 0.90
CA ALA A 134 -10.04 -23.02 1.32
C ALA A 134 -10.98 -22.78 2.50
N ALA A 135 -10.56 -21.95 3.46
CA ALA A 135 -11.39 -21.59 4.60
C ALA A 135 -12.58 -20.71 4.18
N LEU A 136 -12.37 -19.76 3.26
CA LEU A 136 -13.45 -18.94 2.71
C LEU A 136 -14.46 -19.79 1.94
N ARG A 137 -13.98 -20.75 1.14
CA ARG A 137 -14.85 -21.68 0.39
C ARG A 137 -15.72 -22.53 1.32
N ALA A 138 -15.19 -22.97 2.45
CA ALA A 138 -15.96 -23.75 3.43
C ALA A 138 -17.08 -22.93 4.11
N LEU A 139 -16.97 -21.60 4.11
CA LEU A 139 -17.95 -20.67 4.67
C LEU A 139 -18.95 -20.14 3.63
N ALA A 140 -18.65 -20.30 2.34
CA ALA A 140 -19.50 -19.80 1.27
C ALA A 140 -20.77 -20.66 1.17
N PRO A 141 -21.98 -20.05 1.12
CA PRO A 141 -23.18 -20.80 0.79
C PRO A 141 -23.03 -21.38 -0.62
N ALA A 142 -23.61 -22.55 -0.85
CA ALA A 142 -23.82 -23.01 -2.21
C ALA A 142 -24.82 -22.05 -2.88
N ASP A 143 -24.42 -21.44 -3.98
CA ASP A 143 -25.27 -20.62 -4.81
C ASP A 143 -25.12 -21.02 -6.29
N ASP A 144 -26.14 -20.68 -7.08
CA ASP A 144 -26.13 -20.91 -8.54
C ASP A 144 -25.64 -19.65 -9.28
N VAL A 145 -24.77 -18.84 -8.65
CA VAL A 145 -24.29 -17.60 -9.24
C VAL A 145 -23.34 -17.94 -10.39
N THR A 146 -23.75 -17.58 -11.60
CA THR A 146 -22.87 -17.64 -12.77
C THR A 146 -22.06 -16.35 -12.85
N VAL A 147 -20.73 -16.47 -12.78
CA VAL A 147 -19.80 -15.35 -12.94
C VAL A 147 -19.25 -15.37 -14.37
N ALA A 148 -19.49 -14.30 -15.11
CA ALA A 148 -18.81 -14.06 -16.38
C ALA A 148 -17.51 -13.28 -16.10
N LEU A 149 -16.38 -13.80 -16.61
CA LEU A 149 -15.10 -13.11 -16.57
C LEU A 149 -14.90 -12.36 -17.89
N THR A 150 -14.52 -11.09 -17.78
CA THR A 150 -14.19 -10.22 -18.90
C THR A 150 -12.90 -9.48 -18.58
N GLU A 151 -12.08 -9.25 -19.59
CA GLU A 151 -10.89 -8.42 -19.48
C GLU A 151 -11.25 -6.93 -19.59
N GLN A 152 -12.32 -6.62 -20.34
CA GLN A 152 -12.80 -5.27 -20.54
C GLN A 152 -13.76 -4.83 -19.44
N LEU A 153 -13.57 -3.59 -18.98
CA LEU A 153 -14.47 -2.91 -18.05
C LEU A 153 -15.61 -2.27 -18.83
N ASP A 154 -16.81 -2.78 -18.64
CA ASP A 154 -17.99 -2.19 -19.25
C ASP A 154 -18.57 -1.03 -18.41
N ASP A 155 -19.45 -0.26 -19.04
CA ASP A 155 -20.13 0.86 -18.37
C ASP A 155 -20.97 0.42 -17.18
N ARG A 156 -21.46 -0.82 -17.18
CA ARG A 156 -22.26 -1.39 -16.09
C ARG A 156 -21.40 -1.61 -14.86
N TRP A 157 -20.19 -2.14 -15.03
CA TRP A 157 -19.21 -2.33 -13.97
C TRP A 157 -18.79 -0.98 -13.39
N LEU A 158 -18.44 -0.01 -14.26
CA LEU A 158 -18.03 1.33 -13.83
C LEU A 158 -19.15 2.05 -13.06
N ALA A 159 -20.40 1.91 -13.50
CA ALA A 159 -21.56 2.45 -12.79
C ALA A 159 -21.77 1.78 -11.42
N ALA A 160 -21.66 0.45 -11.35
CA ALA A 160 -21.81 -0.29 -10.10
C ALA A 160 -20.71 0.06 -9.09
N TRP A 161 -19.46 0.13 -9.56
CA TRP A 161 -18.31 0.56 -8.74
C TRP A 161 -18.49 2.00 -8.23
N ALA A 162 -18.89 2.93 -9.09
CA ALA A 162 -19.11 4.32 -8.70
C ALA A 162 -20.24 4.45 -7.66
N ALA A 163 -21.35 3.72 -7.84
CA ALA A 163 -22.44 3.67 -6.88
C ALA A 163 -22.00 3.11 -5.52
N LEU A 164 -21.28 1.98 -5.52
CA LEU A 164 -20.77 1.33 -4.30
C LEU A 164 -19.80 2.23 -3.51
N THR A 165 -19.00 3.03 -4.23
CA THR A 165 -17.94 3.85 -3.64
C THR A 165 -18.32 5.33 -3.46
N GLY A 166 -19.56 5.70 -3.81
CA GLY A 166 -20.09 7.06 -3.69
C GLY A 166 -19.38 8.07 -4.59
N ARG A 167 -19.06 7.68 -5.84
CA ARG A 167 -18.24 8.46 -6.77
C ARG A 167 -19.05 9.16 -7.84
N GLY A 168 -18.60 10.36 -8.17
CA GLY A 168 -19.17 11.19 -9.24
C GLY A 168 -18.62 10.83 -10.63
N PRO A 169 -19.22 11.39 -11.70
CA PRO A 169 -18.83 11.12 -13.09
C PRO A 169 -17.33 11.34 -13.38
N ALA A 170 -16.74 12.43 -12.89
CA ALA A 170 -15.33 12.73 -13.12
C ALA A 170 -14.36 11.70 -12.49
N GLU A 171 -14.75 11.07 -11.38
CA GLU A 171 -13.95 10.03 -10.73
C GLU A 171 -14.09 8.68 -11.45
N ARG A 172 -15.27 8.40 -12.01
CA ARG A 172 -15.53 7.25 -12.90
C ARG A 172 -14.69 7.33 -14.17
N ASP A 173 -14.67 8.48 -14.84
CA ASP A 173 -13.92 8.66 -16.09
C ASP A 173 -12.41 8.52 -15.86
N GLY A 174 -11.92 9.05 -14.74
CA GLY A 174 -10.53 8.86 -14.32
C GLY A 174 -10.17 7.38 -14.07
N ALA A 175 -11.10 6.61 -13.49
CA ALA A 175 -10.91 5.18 -13.25
C ALA A 175 -10.82 4.38 -14.55
N ALA A 176 -11.70 4.64 -15.51
CA ALA A 176 -11.69 4.00 -16.82
C ALA A 176 -10.35 4.19 -17.55
N VAL A 177 -9.84 5.43 -17.60
CA VAL A 177 -8.56 5.76 -18.25
C VAL A 177 -7.35 5.09 -17.57
N SER A 178 -7.40 4.93 -16.25
CA SER A 178 -6.33 4.27 -15.49
C SER A 178 -6.28 2.77 -15.74
N LEU A 179 -7.43 2.13 -15.97
CA LEU A 179 -7.54 0.69 -16.11
C LEU A 179 -7.35 0.20 -17.55
N ASP A 180 -7.73 0.99 -18.57
CA ASP A 180 -7.40 0.71 -19.99
C ASP A 180 -5.88 0.55 -20.21
N ARG A 181 -5.06 1.21 -19.38
CA ARG A 181 -3.59 1.08 -19.44
C ARG A 181 -3.05 -0.19 -18.79
N CYS A 182 -3.82 -0.91 -17.98
CA CYS A 182 -3.41 -2.22 -17.46
C CYS A 182 -3.24 -3.23 -18.61
N GLU A 183 -4.13 -3.19 -19.61
CA GLU A 183 -4.11 -4.11 -20.74
C GLU A 183 -2.90 -3.89 -21.66
N ALA A 184 -2.44 -2.64 -21.81
CA ALA A 184 -1.30 -2.31 -22.67
C ALA A 184 0.08 -2.65 -22.07
N MET A 185 0.14 -3.09 -20.80
CA MET A 185 1.39 -3.40 -20.09
C MET A 185 1.55 -4.89 -19.74
N ALA A 186 0.57 -5.73 -20.10
CA ALA A 186 0.62 -7.19 -19.98
C ALA A 186 1.17 -7.83 -21.26
#